data_AF-A0A9E4D0V6-F1
#
_entry.id   AF-A0A9E4D0V6-F1
#
_cell.length_a   1.000
_cell.length_b   1.000
_cell.length_c   1.000
_cell.angle_alpha   90.00
_cell.angle_beta   90.00
_cell.angle_gamma   90.00
#
_symmetry.space_group_name_H-M   'P 1'
#
loop_
_entity.id
_entity.type
_entity.pdbx_description
1 polymer ?
#
loop_
_entity_poly.entity_id
_entity_poly.type
_entity_poly.pdbx_seq_one_letter_code
_entity_poly.pdbx_strand_id
1 'polypeptide(L)'
;MSSPLGAFTSLKVKLSIVIVAAVAVAAITSTVGLRLGWPIWVRPVVAAALSLIMVQFLARGLTSPLRNIDAAARRFGGGDLAARATVSTVDEIGRLASTFNSMADQLAEAERHRRRFVADAAHELRTPVSGLLATVENMADGVTEPTAHELEKLHRQCRRLSALTADLLDLSRLEAGVLELRPSQFDLLDLARAAADEAMVRHPDAEIEVSGPRQEITGDRRHLRRAVDNLVENAAVHGRTALT
;
A
#
# COMPACT_ATOMS: atom_id res chain seq x y z
N MET A 1 0.55 -34.89 -7.24
CA MET A 1 -0.51 -35.67 -7.93
C MET A 1 -1.47 -34.67 -8.55
N SER A 2 -1.52 -34.63 -9.87
CA SER A 2 -2.45 -33.79 -10.64
C SER A 2 -3.89 -34.13 -10.27
N SER A 3 -4.70 -33.12 -9.97
CA SER A 3 -6.12 -33.32 -9.65
C SER A 3 -6.85 -33.85 -10.89
N PRO A 4 -7.64 -34.94 -10.80
CA PRO A 4 -8.36 -35.51 -11.95
C PRO A 4 -9.38 -34.54 -12.56
N LEU A 5 -9.71 -33.45 -11.85
CA LEU A 5 -10.62 -32.39 -12.27
C LEU A 5 -9.91 -31.13 -12.81
N GLY A 6 -8.58 -31.17 -12.99
CA GLY A 6 -7.78 -30.02 -13.40
C GLY A 6 -8.11 -29.45 -14.78
N ALA A 7 -8.72 -30.24 -15.66
CA ALA A 7 -9.06 -29.84 -17.03
C ALA A 7 -10.24 -28.85 -17.14
N PHE A 8 -11.06 -28.73 -16.09
CA PHE A 8 -12.25 -27.90 -16.12
C PHE A 8 -12.00 -26.50 -15.55
N THR A 9 -12.52 -25.49 -16.24
CA THR A 9 -12.34 -24.06 -15.91
C THR A 9 -13.40 -23.51 -14.96
N SER A 10 -14.39 -24.30 -14.56
CA SER A 10 -15.44 -23.88 -13.63
C SER A 10 -15.63 -24.85 -12.47
N LEU A 11 -15.61 -24.31 -11.25
CA LEU A 11 -15.89 -25.02 -10.00
C LEU A 11 -17.28 -25.66 -10.01
N LYS A 12 -18.28 -24.98 -10.60
CA LYS A 12 -19.64 -25.53 -10.75
C LYS A 12 -19.62 -26.80 -11.58
N VAL A 13 -18.88 -26.82 -12.70
CA VAL A 13 -18.74 -28.00 -13.56
C VAL A 13 -18.07 -29.15 -12.81
N LYS A 14 -17.00 -28.86 -12.05
CA LYS A 14 -16.33 -29.88 -11.22
C LYS A 14 -17.29 -30.49 -10.20
N LEU A 15 -18.10 -29.67 -9.53
CA LEU A 15 -19.11 -30.15 -8.58
C LEU A 15 -20.17 -31.02 -9.27
N SER A 16 -20.65 -30.59 -10.44
CA SER A 16 -21.59 -31.37 -11.25
C SER A 16 -21.01 -32.73 -11.66
N ILE A 17 -19.74 -32.79 -12.06
CA ILE A 17 -19.06 -34.06 -12.40
C ILE A 17 -18.98 -34.97 -11.18
N VAL A 18 -18.67 -34.45 -9.99
CA VAL A 18 -18.64 -35.23 -8.75
C VAL A 18 -20.02 -35.84 -8.47
N ILE A 19 -21.08 -35.04 -8.59
CA ILE A 19 -22.46 -35.49 -8.35
C ILE A 19 -22.85 -36.57 -9.36
N VAL A 20 -22.64 -36.33 -10.67
CA VAL A 20 -22.96 -37.27 -11.74
C VAL A 20 -22.16 -38.58 -11.58
N ALA A 21 -20.88 -38.50 -11.25
CA ALA A 21 -20.05 -39.67 -11.02
C ALA A 21 -20.53 -40.48 -9.79
N ALA A 22 -20.91 -39.82 -8.70
CA ALA A 22 -21.42 -40.48 -7.50
C ALA A 22 -22.75 -41.21 -7.77
N VAL A 23 -23.65 -40.59 -8.55
CA VAL A 23 -24.91 -41.20 -9.00
C VAL A 23 -24.65 -42.37 -9.95
N ALA A 24 -23.71 -42.23 -10.89
CA ALA A 24 -23.33 -43.31 -11.79
C ALA A 24 -22.75 -44.51 -11.04
N VAL A 25 -21.85 -44.30 -10.06
CA VAL A 25 -21.32 -45.36 -9.21
C VAL A 25 -22.44 -46.07 -8.45
N ALA A 26 -23.40 -45.32 -7.89
CA ALA A 26 -24.53 -45.92 -7.18
C ALA A 26 -25.43 -46.74 -8.13
N ALA A 27 -25.74 -46.22 -9.32
CA ALA A 27 -26.55 -46.90 -10.32
C ALA A 27 -25.87 -48.18 -10.87
N ILE A 28 -24.58 -48.11 -11.19
CA ILE A 28 -23.78 -49.25 -11.63
C ILE A 28 -23.70 -50.31 -10.51
N THR A 29 -23.41 -49.90 -9.28
CA THR A 29 -23.35 -50.84 -8.14
C THR A 29 -24.70 -51.49 -7.90
N SER A 30 -25.79 -50.73 -7.98
CA SER A 30 -27.14 -51.27 -7.82
C SER A 30 -27.50 -52.26 -8.93
N THR A 31 -27.22 -51.93 -10.20
CA THR A 31 -27.51 -52.81 -11.35
C THR A 31 -26.65 -54.08 -11.35
N VAL A 32 -25.37 -53.97 -11.00
CA VAL A 32 -24.47 -55.13 -10.84
C VAL A 32 -24.90 -56.03 -9.70
N GLY A 33 -25.25 -55.46 -8.54
CA GLY A 33 -25.78 -56.24 -7.41
C GLY A 33 -27.10 -56.96 -7.75
N LEU A 34 -27.88 -56.40 -8.68
CA LEU A 34 -29.10 -57.03 -9.20
C LEU A 34 -28.79 -58.28 -10.03
N ARG A 35 -27.76 -58.20 -10.89
CA ARG A 35 -27.31 -59.33 -11.72
C ARG A 35 -26.63 -60.43 -10.92
N LEU A 36 -25.95 -60.08 -9.83
CA LEU A 36 -25.25 -61.01 -8.94
C LEU A 36 -26.15 -61.62 -7.85
N GLY A 37 -27.44 -61.24 -7.78
CA GLY A 37 -28.39 -61.78 -6.80
C GLY A 37 -28.16 -61.29 -5.37
N TRP A 38 -27.58 -60.09 -5.19
CA TRP A 38 -27.36 -59.53 -3.85
C TRP A 38 -28.69 -59.22 -3.13
N PRO A 39 -28.76 -59.43 -1.80
CA PRO A 39 -29.93 -59.07 -1.01
C PRO A 39 -30.25 -57.58 -1.15
N ILE A 40 -31.54 -57.22 -1.08
CA ILE A 40 -32.01 -55.83 -1.26
C ILE A 40 -31.36 -54.84 -0.27
N TRP A 41 -31.02 -55.32 0.94
CA TRP A 41 -30.38 -54.53 1.99
C TRP A 41 -28.88 -54.28 1.75
N VAL A 42 -28.18 -55.18 1.04
CA VAL A 42 -26.71 -55.07 0.81
C VAL A 42 -26.40 -54.02 -0.26
N ARG A 43 -27.23 -53.92 -1.28
CA ARG A 43 -27.04 -53.05 -2.45
C ARG A 43 -26.88 -51.56 -2.10
N PRO A 44 -27.78 -50.93 -1.31
CA PRO A 44 -27.63 -49.53 -0.94
C PRO A 44 -26.40 -49.30 -0.06
N VAL A 45 -26.01 -50.25 0.79
CA VAL A 45 -24.83 -50.14 1.66
C VAL A 45 -23.54 -50.11 0.84
N VAL A 46 -23.37 -51.04 -0.10
CA VAL A 46 -22.18 -51.08 -0.96
C VAL A 46 -22.13 -49.87 -1.89
N ALA A 47 -23.26 -49.48 -2.48
CA ALA A 47 -23.35 -48.28 -3.32
C ALA A 47 -22.95 -47.02 -2.55
N ALA A 48 -23.47 -46.83 -1.33
CA ALA A 48 -23.13 -45.69 -0.48
C ALA A 48 -21.63 -45.69 -0.11
N ALA A 49 -21.07 -46.84 0.24
CA ALA A 49 -19.65 -46.95 0.58
C ALA A 49 -18.74 -46.57 -0.61
N LEU A 50 -19.01 -47.10 -1.81
CA LEU A 50 -18.23 -46.80 -3.01
C LEU A 50 -18.37 -45.34 -3.45
N SER A 51 -19.60 -44.79 -3.42
CA SER A 51 -19.82 -43.38 -3.75
C SER A 51 -19.13 -42.46 -2.74
N LEU A 52 -19.12 -42.79 -1.45
CA LEU A 52 -18.43 -42.01 -0.42
C LEU A 52 -16.91 -42.00 -0.66
N ILE A 53 -16.32 -43.16 -0.95
CA ILE A 53 -14.88 -43.27 -1.27
C ILE A 53 -14.54 -42.41 -2.51
N MET A 54 -15.35 -42.49 -3.56
CA MET A 54 -15.18 -41.70 -4.78
C MET A 54 -15.25 -40.19 -4.50
N VAL A 55 -16.29 -39.75 -3.78
CA VAL A 55 -16.48 -38.33 -3.42
C VAL A 55 -15.31 -37.83 -2.59
N GLN A 56 -14.86 -38.59 -1.59
CA GLN A 56 -13.70 -38.22 -0.77
C GLN A 56 -12.41 -38.11 -1.58
N PHE A 57 -12.23 -38.96 -2.58
CA PHE A 57 -11.08 -38.88 -3.48
C PHE A 57 -11.13 -37.62 -4.37
N LEU A 58 -12.27 -37.32 -4.99
CA LEU A 58 -12.44 -36.13 -5.84
C LEU A 58 -12.42 -34.82 -5.02
N ALA A 59 -13.03 -34.82 -3.84
CA ALA A 59 -13.12 -33.65 -2.97
C ALA A 59 -11.74 -33.16 -2.55
N ARG A 60 -10.79 -34.06 -2.26
CA ARG A 60 -9.39 -33.70 -1.94
C ARG A 60 -8.75 -32.82 -3.02
N GLY A 61 -9.08 -33.04 -4.28
CA GLY A 61 -8.59 -32.25 -5.40
C GLY A 61 -9.12 -30.81 -5.43
N LEU A 62 -10.29 -30.57 -4.84
CA LEU A 62 -10.90 -29.24 -4.72
C LEU A 62 -10.48 -28.52 -3.43
N THR A 63 -10.29 -29.25 -2.33
CA THR A 63 -9.92 -28.65 -1.04
C THR A 63 -8.44 -28.29 -0.94
N SER A 64 -7.56 -28.99 -1.67
CA SER A 64 -6.11 -28.76 -1.58
C SER A 64 -5.70 -27.33 -1.96
N PRO A 65 -6.15 -26.74 -3.10
CA PRO A 65 -5.81 -25.35 -3.43
C PRO A 65 -6.35 -24.34 -2.43
N LEU A 66 -7.56 -24.56 -1.88
CA LEU A 66 -8.12 -23.69 -0.84
C LEU A 66 -7.27 -23.71 0.44
N ARG A 67 -6.77 -24.87 0.86
CA ARG A 67 -5.85 -24.99 2.00
C ARG A 67 -4.51 -24.27 1.74
N ASN A 68 -4.04 -24.25 0.50
CA ASN A 68 -2.84 -23.51 0.14
C ASN A 68 -3.05 -21.99 0.27
N ILE A 69 -4.19 -21.48 -0.21
CA ILE A 69 -4.56 -20.07 -0.04
C ILE A 69 -4.70 -19.72 1.44
N ASP A 70 -5.39 -20.53 2.25
CA ASP A 70 -5.51 -20.32 3.71
C ASP A 70 -4.14 -20.30 4.40
N ALA A 71 -3.26 -21.24 4.08
CA ALA A 71 -1.92 -21.28 4.64
C ALA A 71 -1.08 -20.05 4.27
N ALA A 72 -1.17 -19.60 3.01
CA ALA A 72 -0.51 -18.38 2.56
C ALA A 72 -1.07 -17.14 3.27
N ALA A 73 -2.39 -17.03 3.39
CA ALA A 73 -3.05 -15.93 4.09
C ALA A 73 -2.68 -15.88 5.59
N ARG A 74 -2.64 -17.03 6.28
CA ARG A 74 -2.20 -17.11 7.68
C ARG A 74 -0.75 -16.69 7.86
N ARG A 75 0.16 -17.13 6.98
CA ARG A 75 1.56 -16.72 7.02
C ARG A 75 1.71 -15.23 6.76
N PHE A 76 1.00 -14.70 5.76
CA PHE A 76 1.01 -13.29 5.42
C PHE A 76 0.48 -12.43 6.58
N GLY A 77 -0.66 -12.81 7.17
CA GLY A 77 -1.21 -12.17 8.37
C GLY A 77 -0.34 -12.32 9.61
N GLY A 78 0.52 -13.35 9.65
CA GLY A 78 1.53 -13.56 10.68
C GLY A 78 2.82 -12.74 10.49
N GLY A 79 2.90 -11.90 9.45
CA GLY A 79 4.02 -10.99 9.21
C GLY A 79 4.99 -11.42 8.10
N ASP A 80 4.80 -12.59 7.49
CA ASP A 80 5.57 -13.02 6.32
C ASP A 80 5.01 -12.38 5.05
N LEU A 81 5.43 -11.13 4.77
CA LEU A 81 4.97 -10.35 3.63
C LEU A 81 5.38 -10.94 2.26
N ALA A 82 6.26 -11.94 2.24
CA ALA A 82 6.66 -12.67 1.04
C ALA A 82 5.76 -13.89 0.75
N ALA A 83 4.90 -14.28 1.69
CA ALA A 83 4.01 -15.43 1.51
C ALA A 83 3.02 -15.20 0.35
N ARG A 84 2.93 -16.17 -0.56
CA ARG A 84 2.01 -16.14 -1.71
C ARG A 84 1.30 -17.48 -1.86
N ALA A 85 0.06 -17.41 -2.35
CA ALA A 85 -0.69 -18.60 -2.73
C ALA A 85 -0.20 -19.12 -4.08
N THR A 86 -0.14 -20.44 -4.24
CA THR A 86 0.19 -21.09 -5.50
C THR A 86 -1.04 -21.07 -6.41
N VAL A 87 -0.92 -20.48 -7.60
CA VAL A 87 -1.98 -20.50 -8.61
C VAL A 87 -1.88 -21.81 -9.39
N SER A 88 -2.59 -22.84 -8.92
CA SER A 88 -2.54 -24.19 -9.51
C SER A 88 -3.69 -24.51 -10.49
N THR A 89 -4.69 -23.64 -10.58
CA THR A 89 -5.89 -23.85 -11.40
C THR A 89 -6.24 -22.58 -12.17
N VAL A 90 -7.00 -22.73 -13.27
CA VAL A 90 -7.50 -21.62 -14.12
C VAL A 90 -8.98 -21.30 -13.85
N ASP A 91 -9.55 -21.88 -12.80
CA ASP A 91 -10.94 -21.71 -12.40
C ASP A 91 -11.14 -20.57 -11.38
N GLU A 92 -12.32 -20.50 -10.76
CA GLU A 92 -12.65 -19.55 -9.70
C GLU A 92 -11.64 -19.57 -8.54
N ILE A 93 -11.12 -20.75 -8.18
CA ILE A 93 -10.15 -20.89 -7.08
C ILE A 93 -8.79 -20.34 -7.51
N GLY A 94 -8.40 -20.56 -8.76
CA GLY A 94 -7.22 -19.94 -9.36
C GLY A 94 -7.30 -18.43 -9.34
N ARG A 95 -8.44 -17.88 -9.76
CA ARG A 95 -8.70 -16.43 -9.71
C ARG A 95 -8.63 -15.90 -8.28
N LEU A 96 -9.19 -16.62 -7.30
CA LEU A 96 -9.08 -16.25 -5.88
C LEU A 96 -7.61 -16.21 -5.41
N ALA A 97 -6.79 -17.19 -5.79
CA ALA A 97 -5.37 -17.20 -5.47
C ALA A 97 -4.63 -16.00 -6.10
N SER A 98 -4.92 -15.68 -7.37
CA SER A 98 -4.38 -14.50 -8.04
C SER A 98 -4.80 -13.20 -7.35
N THR A 99 -6.09 -13.04 -7.01
CA THR A 99 -6.59 -11.87 -6.30
C THR A 99 -5.95 -11.71 -4.92
N PHE A 100 -5.78 -12.81 -4.19
CA PHE A 100 -5.03 -12.80 -2.93
C PHE A 100 -3.59 -12.32 -3.12
N ASN A 101 -2.88 -12.85 -4.14
CA ASN A 101 -1.51 -12.43 -4.42
C ASN A 101 -1.40 -10.95 -4.79
N SER A 102 -2.29 -10.43 -5.64
CA SER A 102 -2.33 -9.01 -5.98
C SER A 102 -2.53 -8.11 -4.75
N MET A 103 -3.43 -8.48 -3.85
CA MET A 103 -3.63 -7.78 -2.58
C MET A 103 -2.38 -7.84 -1.69
N ALA A 104 -1.75 -9.01 -1.61
CA ALA A 104 -0.53 -9.22 -0.83
C ALA A 104 0.65 -8.41 -1.38
N ASP A 105 0.76 -8.26 -2.70
CA ASP A 105 1.77 -7.41 -3.35
C ASP A 105 1.56 -5.93 -3.01
N GLN A 106 0.32 -5.43 -3.14
CA GLN A 106 -0.02 -4.05 -2.80
C GLN A 106 0.27 -3.73 -1.33
N LEU A 107 -0.11 -4.61 -0.41
CA LEU A 107 0.14 -4.38 1.01
C LEU A 107 1.64 -4.49 1.35
N ALA A 108 2.37 -5.43 0.75
CA ALA A 108 3.81 -5.53 0.94
C ALA A 108 4.55 -4.29 0.40
N GLU A 109 4.08 -3.71 -0.71
CA GLU A 109 4.60 -2.45 -1.22
C GLU A 109 4.30 -1.27 -0.30
N ALA A 110 3.05 -1.13 0.16
CA ALA A 110 2.66 -0.10 1.11
C ALA A 110 3.48 -0.17 2.40
N GLU A 111 3.69 -1.37 2.95
CA GLU A 111 4.51 -1.57 4.14
C GLU A 111 5.99 -1.23 3.89
N ARG A 112 6.53 -1.53 2.70
CA ARG A 112 7.88 -1.10 2.31
C ARG A 112 7.99 0.41 2.19
N HIS A 113 6.99 1.09 1.64
CA HIS A 113 6.93 2.56 1.59
C HIS A 113 6.89 3.15 2.98
N ARG A 114 6.00 2.67 3.85
CA ARG A 114 5.92 3.09 5.24
C ARG A 114 7.25 2.95 5.98
N ARG A 115 7.94 1.80 5.83
CA ARG A 115 9.25 1.57 6.47
C ARG A 115 10.34 2.51 5.95
N ARG A 116 10.39 2.74 4.62
CA ARG A 116 11.32 3.69 4.01
C ARG A 116 11.06 5.11 4.52
N PHE A 117 9.82 5.57 4.47
CA PHE A 117 9.41 6.87 5.00
C PHE A 117 9.84 7.07 6.45
N VAL A 118 9.60 6.09 7.33
CA VAL A 118 10.02 6.18 8.74
C VAL A 118 11.55 6.25 8.87
N ALA A 119 12.29 5.47 8.09
CA ALA A 119 13.75 5.48 8.13
C ALA A 119 14.32 6.83 7.63
N ASP A 120 13.78 7.35 6.54
CA ASP A 120 14.19 8.62 5.94
C ASP A 120 13.87 9.78 6.88
N ALA A 121 12.66 9.83 7.44
CA ALA A 121 12.27 10.81 8.45
C ALA A 121 13.18 10.77 9.69
N ALA A 122 13.51 9.57 10.18
CA ALA A 122 14.43 9.42 11.31
C ALA A 122 15.85 9.93 10.98
N HIS A 123 16.32 9.73 9.75
CA HIS A 123 17.62 10.23 9.30
C HIS A 123 17.64 11.76 9.19
N GLU A 124 16.65 12.33 8.52
CA GLU A 124 16.50 13.79 8.32
C GLU A 124 16.32 14.55 9.64
N LEU A 125 15.70 13.93 10.65
CA LEU A 125 15.58 14.51 12.00
C LEU A 125 16.85 14.37 12.83
N ARG A 126 17.59 13.26 12.70
CA ARG A 126 18.79 12.99 13.52
C ARG A 126 19.87 14.07 13.32
N THR A 127 20.17 14.41 12.07
CA THR A 127 21.23 15.37 11.72
C THR A 127 21.04 16.75 12.37
N PRO A 128 19.90 17.46 12.21
CA PRO A 128 19.68 18.75 12.84
C PRO A 128 19.60 18.66 14.37
N VAL A 129 19.05 17.58 14.93
CA VAL A 129 18.98 17.38 16.39
C VAL A 129 20.37 17.20 16.97
N SER A 130 21.24 16.39 16.35
CA SER A 130 22.64 16.24 16.77
C SER A 130 23.40 17.56 16.70
N GLY A 131 23.18 18.37 15.66
CA GLY A 131 23.81 19.68 15.53
C GLY A 131 23.33 20.69 16.60
N LEU A 132 22.03 20.68 16.91
CA LEU A 132 21.47 21.47 18.01
C LEU A 132 22.08 21.06 19.35
N LEU A 133 22.13 19.75 19.63
CA LEU A 133 22.68 19.22 20.86
C LEU A 133 24.14 19.61 21.04
N ALA A 134 24.98 19.40 20.01
CA ALA A 134 26.39 19.77 20.05
C ALA A 134 26.61 21.27 20.30
N THR A 135 25.75 22.12 19.73
CA THR A 135 25.83 23.57 19.95
C THR A 135 25.50 23.94 21.39
N VAL A 136 24.46 23.32 21.97
CA VAL A 136 24.06 23.52 23.36
C VAL A 136 25.10 22.96 24.34
N GLU A 137 25.66 21.79 24.07
CA GLU A 137 26.74 21.19 24.86
C GLU A 137 27.98 22.08 24.89
N ASN A 138 28.43 22.60 23.73
CA ASN A 138 29.56 23.54 23.67
C ASN A 138 29.33 24.81 24.49
N MET A 139 28.09 25.32 24.56
CA MET A 139 27.75 26.46 25.41
C MET A 139 27.78 26.11 26.89
N ALA A 140 27.26 24.93 27.25
CA ALA A 140 27.25 24.45 28.62
C ALA A 140 28.66 24.20 29.16
N ASP A 141 29.56 23.68 28.31
CA ASP A 141 30.97 23.43 28.64
C ASP A 141 31.83 24.70 28.62
N GLY A 142 31.25 25.86 28.25
CA GLY A 142 31.96 27.14 28.17
C GLY A 142 32.92 27.26 26.98
N VAL A 143 32.86 26.33 26.03
CA VAL A 143 33.64 26.35 24.79
C VAL A 143 33.14 27.45 23.84
N THR A 144 31.82 27.68 23.81
CA THR A 144 31.17 28.74 23.03
C THR A 144 30.39 29.67 23.94
N GLU A 145 30.62 30.98 23.87
CA GLU A 145 29.81 31.93 24.64
C GLU A 145 28.38 32.04 24.07
N PRO A 146 27.33 32.08 24.91
CA PRO A 146 25.93 32.22 24.52
C PRO A 146 25.62 33.67 24.12
N THR A 147 26.29 34.15 23.08
CA THR A 147 26.07 35.47 22.50
C THR A 147 24.70 35.54 21.81
N ALA A 148 24.19 36.75 21.60
CA ALA A 148 22.94 36.98 20.86
C ALA A 148 22.97 36.31 19.47
N HIS A 149 24.12 36.32 18.79
CA HIS A 149 24.29 35.68 17.49
C HIS A 149 24.11 34.15 17.54
N GLU A 150 24.72 33.49 18.52
CA GLU A 150 24.63 32.02 18.66
C GLU A 150 23.22 31.58 19.12
N LEU A 151 22.57 32.36 19.99
CA LEU A 151 21.17 32.13 20.36
C LEU A 151 20.23 32.29 19.16
N GLU A 152 20.48 33.26 18.28
CA GLU A 152 19.70 33.45 17.05
C GLU A 152 19.92 32.28 16.06
N LYS A 153 21.14 31.75 15.98
CA LYS A 153 21.47 30.56 15.18
C LYS A 153 20.74 29.32 15.68
N LEU A 154 20.75 29.07 16.99
CA LEU A 154 19.94 28.01 17.62
C LEU A 154 18.45 28.20 17.32
N HIS A 155 17.94 29.42 17.44
CA HIS A 155 16.54 29.72 17.15
C HIS A 155 16.17 29.41 15.69
N ARG A 156 17.02 29.80 14.73
CA ARG A 156 16.83 29.46 13.30
C ARG A 156 16.82 27.95 13.07
N GLN A 157 17.71 27.20 13.71
CA GLN A 157 17.75 25.74 13.62
C GLN A 157 16.49 25.07 14.20
N CYS A 158 16.00 25.54 15.35
CA CYS A 158 14.74 25.06 15.93
C CYS A 158 13.54 25.33 15.00
N ARG A 159 13.45 26.54 14.41
CA ARG A 159 12.39 26.86 13.44
C ARG A 159 12.45 25.95 12.21
N ARG A 160 13.64 25.67 11.70
CA ARG A 160 13.83 24.74 10.56
C ARG A 160 13.39 23.32 10.92
N LEU A 161 13.71 22.84 12.12
CA LEU A 161 13.25 21.53 12.60
C LEU A 161 11.72 21.47 12.71
N SER A 162 11.09 22.51 13.26
CA SER A 162 9.62 22.61 13.33
C SER A 162 8.98 22.59 11.94
N ALA A 163 9.53 23.31 10.97
CA ALA A 163 9.04 23.28 9.59
C ALA A 163 9.11 21.86 9.00
N LEU A 164 10.25 21.19 9.14
CA LEU A 164 10.45 19.82 8.66
C LEU A 164 9.46 18.83 9.28
N THR A 165 9.21 18.94 10.59
CA THR A 165 8.21 18.08 11.26
C THR A 165 6.78 18.33 10.76
N ALA A 166 6.44 19.59 10.45
CA ALA A 166 5.14 19.92 9.89
C ALA A 166 4.98 19.35 8.48
N ASP A 167 6.02 19.44 7.65
CA ASP A 167 6.03 18.89 6.29
C ASP A 167 5.92 17.36 6.30
N LEU A 168 6.61 16.67 7.21
CA LEU A 168 6.46 15.22 7.39
C LEU A 168 5.05 14.82 7.82
N LEU A 169 4.42 15.59 8.70
CA LEU A 169 3.03 15.34 9.14
C LEU A 169 2.03 15.54 7.99
N ASP A 170 2.22 16.57 7.18
CA ASP A 170 1.37 16.84 6.03
C ASP A 170 1.54 15.77 4.94
N LEU A 171 2.77 15.29 4.71
CA LEU A 171 3.03 14.14 3.84
C LEU A 171 2.37 12.86 4.37
N SER A 172 2.46 12.59 5.68
CA SER A 172 1.79 11.43 6.28
C SER A 172 0.26 11.47 6.13
N ARG A 173 -0.35 12.66 6.25
CA ARG A 173 -1.80 12.84 6.02
C ARG A 173 -2.19 12.64 4.56
N LEU A 174 -1.34 13.08 3.63
CA LEU A 174 -1.49 12.84 2.20
C LEU A 174 -1.44 11.35 1.86
N GLU A 175 -0.45 10.61 2.36
CA GLU A 175 -0.31 9.17 2.13
C GLU A 175 -1.48 8.36 2.73
N ALA A 176 -2.03 8.81 3.85
CA ALA A 176 -3.21 8.19 4.47
C ALA A 176 -4.52 8.52 3.74
N GLY A 177 -4.51 9.44 2.76
CA GLY A 177 -5.72 9.91 2.08
C GLY A 177 -6.67 10.72 2.99
N VAL A 178 -6.18 11.21 4.14
CA VAL A 178 -6.96 11.95 5.15
C VAL A 178 -6.82 13.46 4.95
N LEU A 179 -6.08 13.91 3.95
CA LEU A 179 -5.97 15.33 3.65
C LEU A 179 -7.30 15.86 3.08
N GLU A 180 -8.09 16.52 3.93
CA GLU A 180 -9.29 17.24 3.52
C GLU A 180 -8.89 18.50 2.74
N LEU A 181 -8.94 18.44 1.42
CA LEU A 181 -8.80 19.61 0.57
C LEU A 181 -10.00 20.53 0.78
N ARG A 182 -9.74 21.82 0.97
CA ARG A 182 -10.77 22.85 1.05
C ARG A 182 -10.73 23.70 -0.21
N PRO A 183 -11.37 23.25 -1.32
CA PRO A 183 -11.32 23.97 -2.57
C PRO A 183 -12.03 25.32 -2.45
N SER A 184 -11.39 26.34 -3.02
CA SER A 184 -11.89 27.71 -3.13
C SER A 184 -11.52 28.24 -4.51
N GLN A 185 -12.30 29.19 -5.03
CA GLN A 185 -11.94 29.92 -6.24
C GLN A 185 -11.01 31.07 -5.89
N PHE A 186 -9.92 31.21 -6.62
CA PHE A 186 -8.99 32.33 -6.47
C PHE A 186 -8.14 32.52 -7.73
N ASP A 187 -7.56 33.71 -7.88
CA ASP A 187 -6.64 34.04 -8.96
C ASP A 187 -5.23 33.49 -8.67
N LEU A 188 -4.70 32.68 -9.59
CA LEU A 188 -3.39 32.04 -9.48
C LEU A 188 -2.24 33.04 -9.63
N LEU A 189 -2.39 34.08 -10.47
CA LEU A 189 -1.38 35.11 -10.69
C LEU A 189 -1.20 35.97 -9.43
N ASP A 190 -2.29 36.32 -8.76
CA ASP A 190 -2.24 37.06 -7.50
C ASP A 190 -1.60 36.21 -6.37
N LEU A 191 -1.81 34.90 -6.37
CA LEU A 191 -1.14 33.99 -5.44
C LEU A 191 0.38 33.92 -5.70
N ALA A 192 0.79 33.82 -6.97
CA ALA A 192 2.19 33.76 -7.36
C ALA A 192 2.93 35.07 -7.09
N ARG A 193 2.31 36.22 -7.38
CA ARG A 193 2.86 37.54 -7.05
C ARG A 193 3.08 37.71 -5.56
N ALA A 194 2.10 37.35 -4.73
CA ALA A 194 2.24 37.43 -3.28
C ALA A 194 3.40 36.56 -2.73
N ALA A 195 3.62 35.38 -3.32
CA ALA A 195 4.75 34.53 -2.95
C ALA A 195 6.10 35.12 -3.41
N ALA A 196 6.16 35.69 -4.61
CA ALA A 196 7.35 36.39 -5.12
C ALA A 196 7.70 37.62 -4.27
N ASP A 197 6.72 38.45 -3.93
CA ASP A 197 6.93 39.64 -3.09
C ASP A 197 7.55 39.26 -1.73
N GLU A 198 7.01 38.21 -1.08
CA GLU A 198 7.55 37.70 0.18
C GLU A 198 8.95 37.08 0.06
N ALA A 199 9.27 36.49 -1.08
CA ALA A 199 10.60 35.94 -1.35
C ALA A 199 11.62 37.07 -1.61
N MET A 200 11.26 38.11 -2.36
CA MET A 200 12.13 39.27 -2.61
C MET A 200 12.47 40.03 -1.33
N VAL A 201 11.55 40.10 -0.37
CA VAL A 201 11.84 40.69 0.96
C VAL A 201 12.87 39.87 1.73
N ARG A 202 12.86 38.54 1.60
CA ARG A 202 13.79 37.64 2.30
C ARG A 202 15.11 37.44 1.57
N HIS A 203 15.11 37.60 0.25
CA HIS A 203 16.26 37.44 -0.64
C HIS A 203 16.38 38.68 -1.54
N PRO A 204 16.93 39.81 -1.04
CA PRO A 204 16.98 41.08 -1.78
C PRO A 204 17.79 41.02 -3.08
N ASP A 205 18.72 40.07 -3.17
CA ASP A 205 19.60 39.86 -4.31
C ASP A 205 18.98 38.96 -5.40
N ALA A 206 17.78 38.39 -5.15
CA ALA A 206 17.10 37.52 -6.09
C ALA A 206 16.21 38.33 -7.06
N GLU A 207 16.42 38.15 -8.36
CA GLU A 207 15.55 38.68 -9.40
C GLU A 207 14.41 37.69 -9.70
N ILE A 208 13.20 38.03 -9.27
CA ILE A 208 11.98 37.23 -9.46
C ILE A 208 10.99 38.03 -10.29
N GLU A 209 10.69 37.56 -11.50
CA GLU A 209 9.64 38.11 -12.36
C GLU A 209 8.45 37.14 -12.38
N VAL A 210 7.24 37.66 -12.21
CA VAL A 210 6.01 36.86 -12.29
C VAL A 210 5.16 37.36 -13.46
N SER A 211 5.09 36.55 -14.52
CA SER A 211 4.37 36.88 -15.75
C SER A 211 3.28 35.83 -16.08
N GLY A 212 2.17 36.28 -16.66
CA GLY A 212 1.08 35.38 -17.08
C GLY A 212 -0.29 36.06 -17.13
N PRO A 213 -1.28 35.46 -17.81
CA PRO A 213 -2.66 35.93 -17.78
C PRO A 213 -3.29 35.69 -16.41
N ARG A 214 -4.25 36.55 -16.03
CA ARG A 214 -5.12 36.26 -14.89
C ARG A 214 -5.91 34.99 -15.15
N GLN A 215 -5.87 34.07 -14.20
CA GLN A 215 -6.54 32.78 -14.31
C GLN A 215 -7.15 32.41 -12.97
N GLU A 216 -8.48 32.36 -12.93
CA GLU A 216 -9.20 31.81 -11.79
C GLU A 216 -9.13 30.28 -11.83
N ILE A 217 -8.70 29.71 -10.70
CA ILE A 217 -8.63 28.26 -10.51
C ILE A 217 -9.45 27.86 -9.30
N THR A 218 -9.95 26.63 -9.32
CA THR A 218 -10.57 26.00 -8.14
C THR A 218 -9.55 25.06 -7.51
N GLY A 219 -9.17 25.34 -6.26
CA GLY A 219 -8.20 24.51 -5.54
C GLY A 219 -8.07 24.90 -4.08
N ASP A 220 -7.28 24.14 -3.33
CA ASP A 220 -6.95 24.51 -1.95
C ASP A 220 -5.89 25.62 -1.97
N ARG A 221 -6.33 26.86 -1.72
CA ARG A 221 -5.47 28.05 -1.78
C ARG A 221 -4.26 27.95 -0.85
N ARG A 222 -4.41 27.32 0.33
CA ARG A 222 -3.34 27.20 1.33
C ARG A 222 -2.25 26.25 0.86
N HIS A 223 -2.63 25.08 0.33
CA HIS A 223 -1.67 24.10 -0.17
C HIS A 223 -0.95 24.61 -1.43
N LEU A 224 -1.69 25.24 -2.35
CA LEU A 224 -1.10 25.85 -3.54
C LEU A 224 -0.17 27.01 -3.19
N ARG A 225 -0.54 27.84 -2.20
CA ARG A 225 0.35 28.90 -1.70
C ARG A 225 1.67 28.33 -1.18
N ARG A 226 1.62 27.32 -0.30
CA ARG A 226 2.83 26.67 0.21
C ARG A 226 3.68 26.06 -0.90
N ALA A 227 3.06 25.41 -1.90
CA ALA A 227 3.79 24.84 -3.02
C ALA A 227 4.55 25.92 -3.82
N VAL A 228 3.90 27.06 -4.10
CA VAL A 228 4.53 28.19 -4.77
C VAL A 228 5.61 28.82 -3.89
N ASP A 229 5.35 29.03 -2.60
CA ASP A 229 6.34 29.55 -1.65
C ASP A 229 7.61 28.67 -1.65
N ASN A 230 7.46 27.34 -1.60
CA ASN A 230 8.58 26.41 -1.63
C ASN A 230 9.36 26.45 -2.96
N LEU A 231 8.66 26.60 -4.09
CA LEU A 231 9.30 26.69 -5.40
C LEU A 231 10.09 27.99 -5.54
N VAL A 232 9.48 29.12 -5.18
CA VAL A 232 10.11 30.45 -5.23
C VAL A 232 11.28 30.51 -4.25
N GLU A 233 11.14 29.96 -3.04
CA GLU A 233 12.24 29.87 -2.07
C GLU A 233 13.43 29.09 -2.63
N ASN A 234 13.18 27.89 -3.16
CA ASN A 234 14.22 27.06 -3.76
C ASN A 234 14.91 27.78 -4.92
N ALA A 235 14.14 28.48 -5.74
CA ALA A 235 14.64 29.20 -6.88
C ALA A 235 15.44 30.46 -6.46
N ALA A 236 15.02 31.18 -5.42
CA ALA A 236 15.78 32.32 -4.87
C ALA A 236 17.11 31.88 -4.22
N VAL A 237 17.13 30.74 -3.53
CA VAL A 237 18.33 30.24 -2.84
C VAL A 237 19.32 29.54 -3.79
N HIS A 238 18.82 28.83 -4.80
CA HIS A 238 19.66 27.99 -5.68
C HIS A 238 19.72 28.45 -7.15
N GLY A 239 18.90 29.43 -7.54
CA GLY A 239 18.89 30.00 -8.88
C GLY A 239 20.18 30.77 -9.17
N ARG A 240 20.82 30.48 -10.31
CA ARG A 240 22.02 31.19 -10.79
C ARG A 240 21.71 32.31 -11.80
N THR A 241 20.44 32.50 -12.16
CA THR A 241 19.96 33.45 -13.19
C THR A 241 18.51 33.86 -12.89
N ALA A 242 18.08 35.03 -13.37
CA ALA A 242 16.72 35.58 -13.24
C ALA A 242 15.62 34.57 -13.61
N LEU A 243 14.54 34.55 -12.82
CA LEU A 243 13.42 33.62 -12.93
C LEU A 243 12.20 34.34 -13.50
N THR A 244 11.61 33.78 -14.57
CA THR A 244 10.35 34.22 -15.19
C THR A 244 9.25 33.19 -15.03
#